data_AF-E3MDD2-F1
#
_entry.id   AF-E3MDD2-F1
#
_cell.length_a   1.000
_cell.length_b   1.000
_cell.length_c   1.000
_cell.angle_alpha   90.00
_cell.angle_beta   90.00
_cell.angle_gamma   90.00
#
_symmetry.space_group_name_H-M   'P 1'
#
loop_
_entity.id
_entity.type
_entity.pdbx_description
1 polymer ?
#
loop_
_entity_poly.entity_id
_entity_poly.type
_entity_poly.pdbx_seq_one_letter_code
_entity_poly.pdbx_strand_id
1 'polypeptide(L)'
;MPSPLTYLALKLVLEFLDVKKRYHITSRNSVLQKIDHLIPLRAANITIWKNLAVSVDDLEYNADYKQIYTNWKAGKLVKEYLEGRPNIHVDRVGFYYVKSYEQVPLKLNLITNKLETFCCSDFRNFLPMIGFRSFPLKKLILTQEESIDVDHPVVHTAEDVILQFSGQTKLIKSIEKLRREKLIIQNIMKGNVDAVKIIKDWMKNGRKIGTEYLLYFPFNVWIQETLRHLKSEFDEFQNDLEGINVRYVINKSYFQFALFYRFLNRWPRFLIPMRPASKIIIYGTKVQKDRTFYQLVLKVVSTDEL
;
A
#
# COMPACT_ATOMS: atom_id res chain seq x y z
N MET A 1 -8.09 20.63 -46.95
CA MET A 1 -7.53 20.39 -45.59
C MET A 1 -8.64 19.80 -44.74
N PRO A 2 -8.38 18.79 -43.90
CA PRO A 2 -9.38 18.32 -42.95
C PRO A 2 -9.77 19.44 -41.98
N SER A 3 -11.03 19.47 -41.55
CA SER A 3 -11.51 20.48 -40.60
C SER A 3 -10.72 20.41 -39.29
N PRO A 4 -10.36 21.57 -38.69
CA PRO A 4 -9.68 21.58 -37.40
C PRO A 4 -10.57 20.96 -36.32
N LEU A 5 -9.94 20.33 -35.31
CA LEU A 5 -10.67 19.77 -34.18
C LEU A 5 -11.46 20.85 -33.45
N THR A 6 -12.68 20.52 -33.03
CA THR A 6 -13.46 21.38 -32.14
C THR A 6 -12.74 21.52 -30.80
N TYR A 7 -13.00 22.62 -30.08
CA TYR A 7 -12.41 22.84 -28.75
C TYR A 7 -12.65 21.67 -27.79
N LEU A 8 -13.86 21.09 -27.81
CA LEU A 8 -14.22 19.95 -26.97
C LEU A 8 -13.41 18.69 -27.34
N ALA A 9 -13.25 18.42 -28.64
CA ALA A 9 -12.45 17.29 -29.10
C ALA A 9 -10.97 17.47 -28.74
N LEU A 10 -10.41 18.67 -28.93
CA LEU A 10 -9.04 18.97 -28.55
C LEU A 10 -8.82 18.83 -27.03
N LYS A 11 -9.76 19.31 -26.22
CA LYS A 11 -9.71 19.17 -24.76
C LYS A 11 -9.67 17.70 -24.34
N LEU A 12 -10.54 16.86 -24.89
CA LEU A 12 -10.58 15.42 -24.59
C LEU A 12 -9.28 14.74 -25.02
N VAL A 13 -8.78 15.04 -26.22
CA VAL A 13 -7.51 14.49 -26.70
C VAL A 13 -6.37 14.85 -25.75
N LEU A 14 -6.26 16.11 -25.32
CA LEU A 14 -5.19 16.55 -24.41
C LEU A 14 -5.33 15.97 -23.00
N GLU A 15 -6.56 15.80 -22.49
CA GLU A 15 -6.78 15.24 -21.14
C GLU A 15 -6.30 13.79 -21.01
N PHE A 16 -6.48 12.98 -22.06
CA PHE A 16 -6.12 11.55 -22.07
C PHE A 16 -4.83 11.24 -22.83
N LEU A 17 -4.13 12.26 -23.31
CA LEU A 17 -2.81 12.08 -23.91
C LEU A 17 -1.79 11.78 -22.81
N ASP A 18 -0.89 10.84 -23.12
CA ASP A 18 0.30 10.53 -22.32
C ASP A 18 1.02 11.80 -21.84
N VAL A 19 1.43 11.84 -20.57
CA VAL A 19 1.95 13.03 -19.89
C VAL A 19 3.15 13.62 -20.64
N LYS A 20 4.09 12.78 -21.04
CA LYS A 20 5.31 13.19 -21.73
C LYS A 20 5.01 13.70 -23.14
N LYS A 21 4.13 13.03 -23.88
CA LYS A 21 3.67 13.49 -25.20
C LYS A 21 2.92 14.82 -25.10
N ARG A 22 2.03 14.97 -24.12
CA ARG A 22 1.30 16.21 -23.87
C ARG A 22 2.24 17.35 -23.59
N TYR A 23 3.18 17.17 -22.66
CA TYR A 23 4.22 18.16 -22.38
C TYR A 23 5.00 18.54 -23.63
N HIS A 24 5.41 17.56 -24.45
CA HIS A 24 6.16 17.80 -25.68
C HIS A 24 5.38 18.65 -26.70
N ILE A 25 4.07 18.42 -26.84
CA ILE A 25 3.20 19.16 -27.75
C ILE A 25 2.92 20.56 -27.20
N THR A 26 2.51 20.66 -25.93
CA THR A 26 2.06 21.92 -25.35
C THR A 26 3.24 22.86 -25.15
N SER A 27 4.43 22.37 -24.76
CA SER A 27 5.65 23.18 -24.65
C SER A 27 6.10 23.85 -25.95
N ARG A 28 5.68 23.37 -27.13
CA ARG A 28 6.05 23.94 -28.44
C ARG A 28 4.95 24.79 -29.09
N ASN A 29 3.81 24.96 -28.43
CA ASN A 29 2.69 25.70 -28.96
C ASN A 29 2.19 26.75 -27.95
N SER A 30 2.45 28.03 -28.24
CA SER A 30 2.14 29.15 -27.35
C SER A 30 0.65 29.31 -27.02
N VAL A 31 -0.25 28.88 -27.91
CA VAL A 31 -1.70 28.88 -27.66
C VAL A 31 -2.05 27.77 -26.68
N LEU A 32 -1.52 26.56 -26.88
CA LEU A 32 -1.75 25.45 -25.96
C LEU A 32 -1.17 25.73 -24.58
N GLN A 33 0.03 26.30 -24.45
CA GLN A 33 0.60 26.68 -23.15
C GLN A 33 -0.36 27.51 -22.29
N LYS A 34 -1.13 28.41 -22.92
CA LYS A 34 -2.08 29.29 -22.22
C LYS A 34 -3.33 28.56 -21.72
N ILE A 35 -3.75 27.48 -22.36
CA ILE A 35 -5.01 26.78 -22.01
C ILE A 35 -4.76 25.42 -21.35
N ASP A 36 -3.57 24.86 -21.50
CA ASP A 36 -3.26 23.48 -21.11
C ASP A 36 -3.44 23.27 -19.61
N HIS A 37 -3.06 24.24 -18.77
CA HIS A 37 -3.22 24.18 -17.31
C HIS A 37 -4.68 24.08 -16.84
N LEU A 38 -5.65 24.48 -17.68
CA LEU A 38 -7.09 24.37 -17.41
C LEU A 38 -7.61 22.95 -17.64
N ILE A 39 -6.86 22.12 -18.35
CA ILE A 39 -7.22 20.74 -18.65
C ILE A 39 -6.54 19.85 -17.60
N PRO A 40 -7.29 18.99 -16.88
CA PRO A 40 -6.71 18.08 -15.90
C PRO A 40 -5.57 17.25 -16.49
N LEU A 41 -4.48 17.10 -15.75
CA LEU A 41 -3.41 16.18 -16.13
C LEU A 41 -3.72 14.81 -15.52
N ARG A 42 -3.79 13.78 -16.36
CA ARG A 42 -3.98 12.39 -15.94
C ARG A 42 -2.68 11.64 -16.08
N ALA A 43 -2.25 11.01 -15.00
CA ALA A 43 -1.06 10.17 -14.94
C ALA A 43 -1.41 8.78 -14.40
N ALA A 44 -0.69 7.75 -14.80
CA ALA A 44 -0.77 6.44 -14.18
C ALA A 44 0.01 6.44 -12.86
N ASN A 45 1.24 6.95 -12.85
CA ASN A 45 2.14 6.89 -11.71
C ASN A 45 2.87 8.20 -11.47
N ILE A 46 2.97 8.57 -10.19
CA ILE A 46 3.91 9.58 -9.70
C ILE A 46 4.84 8.92 -8.70
N THR A 47 6.14 9.08 -8.92
CA THR A 47 7.19 8.59 -8.02
C THR A 47 8.02 9.77 -7.56
N ILE A 48 8.09 9.95 -6.24
CA ILE A 48 8.91 10.98 -5.61
C ILE A 48 10.04 10.26 -4.88
N TRP A 49 11.28 10.55 -5.28
CA TRP A 49 12.47 9.88 -4.76
C TRP A 49 13.38 10.88 -4.05
N LYS A 50 13.53 10.67 -2.74
CA LYS A 50 14.22 11.57 -1.83
C LYS A 50 13.67 13.00 -1.97
N ASN A 51 14.48 13.98 -1.62
CA ASN A 51 14.25 15.39 -1.90
C ASN A 51 14.75 15.82 -3.31
N LEU A 52 15.04 14.85 -4.19
CA LEU A 52 15.80 15.10 -5.41
C LEU A 52 14.93 15.00 -6.66
N ALA A 53 14.16 13.92 -6.81
CA ALA A 53 13.53 13.61 -8.09
C ALA A 53 12.01 13.41 -7.97
N VAL A 54 11.30 13.85 -9.00
CA VAL A 54 9.88 13.58 -9.22
C VAL A 54 9.72 13.07 -10.65
N SER A 55 9.09 11.91 -10.80
CA SER A 55 8.74 11.31 -12.09
C SER A 55 7.23 11.17 -12.22
N VAL A 56 6.68 11.61 -13.35
CA VAL A 56 5.25 11.54 -13.69
C VAL A 56 5.13 10.84 -15.06
N ASP A 57 4.76 9.55 -15.09
CA ASP A 57 4.70 8.74 -16.33
C ASP A 57 5.88 9.01 -17.30
N ASP A 58 7.12 8.85 -16.83
CA ASP A 58 8.38 9.08 -17.58
C ASP A 58 8.75 10.54 -17.86
N LEU A 59 7.95 11.51 -17.40
CA LEU A 59 8.34 12.91 -17.33
C LEU A 59 9.07 13.17 -16.01
N GLU A 60 10.39 13.33 -16.09
CA GLU A 60 11.25 13.44 -14.92
C GLU A 60 11.71 14.88 -14.64
N TYR A 61 11.69 15.23 -13.37
CA TYR A 61 12.34 16.40 -12.81
C TYR A 61 13.34 15.97 -11.73
N ASN A 62 14.54 16.55 -11.75
CA ASN A 62 15.57 16.33 -10.72
C ASN A 62 16.16 17.67 -10.26
N ALA A 63 16.14 17.93 -8.95
CA ALA A 63 16.63 19.17 -8.34
C ALA A 63 18.16 19.34 -8.47
N ASP A 64 18.92 18.24 -8.55
CA ASP A 64 20.38 18.23 -8.69
C ASP A 64 20.85 18.48 -10.14
N TYR A 65 19.93 18.67 -11.10
CA TYR A 65 20.28 19.11 -12.45
C TYR A 65 21.07 20.43 -12.49
N LYS A 66 21.21 21.14 -11.36
CA LYS A 66 22.11 22.29 -11.22
C LYS A 66 23.61 21.96 -11.30
N GLN A 67 24.04 20.72 -11.06
CA GLN A 67 25.48 20.41 -10.96
C GLN A 67 26.08 19.63 -12.14
N ILE A 68 25.33 18.88 -12.95
CA ILE A 68 25.96 17.87 -13.82
C ILE A 68 25.85 18.10 -15.34
N TYR A 69 24.81 18.70 -15.96
CA TYR A 69 24.84 18.93 -17.43
C TYR A 69 23.90 20.04 -17.95
N THR A 70 24.15 20.45 -19.20
CA THR A 70 23.51 21.40 -20.13
C THR A 70 21.96 21.43 -20.22
N ASN A 71 21.23 20.60 -19.46
CA ASN A 71 19.77 20.42 -19.51
C ASN A 71 18.98 21.10 -18.37
N TRP A 72 19.59 21.96 -17.55
CA TRP A 72 18.90 22.68 -16.46
C TRP A 72 17.64 23.45 -16.94
N LYS A 73 17.66 24.01 -18.16
CA LYS A 73 16.52 24.70 -18.77
C LYS A 73 15.33 23.73 -18.98
N ALA A 74 15.59 22.49 -19.40
CA ALA A 74 14.55 21.48 -19.55
C ALA A 74 13.94 21.11 -18.20
N GLY A 75 14.76 20.93 -17.17
CA GLY A 75 14.29 20.68 -15.80
C GLY A 75 13.41 21.81 -15.25
N LYS A 76 13.81 23.07 -15.47
CA LYS A 76 13.01 24.25 -15.07
C LYS A 76 11.63 24.27 -15.73
N LEU A 77 11.56 23.98 -17.04
CA LEU A 77 10.30 23.94 -17.78
C LEU A 77 9.38 22.82 -17.31
N VAL A 78 9.92 21.65 -16.97
CA VAL A 78 9.13 20.54 -16.40
C VAL A 78 8.58 20.93 -15.03
N LYS A 79 9.40 21.56 -14.18
CA LYS A 79 8.96 22.09 -12.89
C LYS A 79 7.80 23.07 -13.05
N GLU A 80 7.96 24.11 -13.88
CA GLU A 80 6.91 25.11 -14.13
C GLU A 80 5.63 24.46 -14.68
N TYR A 81 5.77 23.48 -15.57
CA TYR A 81 4.65 22.74 -16.15
C TYR A 81 3.85 21.94 -15.11
N LEU A 82 4.53 21.30 -14.15
CA LEU A 82 3.91 20.49 -13.11
C LEU A 82 3.32 21.36 -11.99
N GLU A 83 4.05 22.38 -11.52
CA GLU A 83 3.59 23.29 -10.47
C GLU A 83 2.45 24.22 -10.93
N GLY A 84 2.37 24.50 -12.24
CA GLY A 84 1.27 25.25 -12.84
C GLY A 84 -0.05 24.48 -12.88
N ARG A 85 -0.09 23.21 -12.46
CA ARG A 85 -1.32 22.40 -12.47
C ARG A 85 -2.14 22.62 -11.20
N PRO A 86 -3.44 22.93 -11.33
CA PRO A 86 -4.30 23.07 -10.16
C PRO A 86 -4.47 21.74 -9.43
N ASN A 87 -4.64 20.64 -10.19
CA ASN A 87 -4.70 19.27 -9.70
C ASN A 87 -4.11 18.32 -10.74
N ILE A 88 -3.47 17.24 -10.27
CA ILE A 88 -3.00 16.12 -11.09
C ILE A 88 -3.74 14.87 -10.64
N HIS A 89 -4.50 14.27 -11.56
CA HIS A 89 -5.17 13.00 -11.32
C HIS A 89 -4.19 11.88 -11.59
N VAL A 90 -3.91 11.06 -10.59
CA VAL A 90 -2.94 9.96 -10.68
C VAL A 90 -3.58 8.66 -10.19
N ASP A 91 -3.29 7.51 -10.82
CA ASP A 91 -3.77 6.25 -10.25
C ASP A 91 -2.98 5.88 -8.98
N ARG A 92 -1.65 6.06 -9.00
CA ARG A 92 -0.76 5.75 -7.89
C ARG A 92 0.28 6.84 -7.64
N VAL A 93 0.42 7.27 -6.39
CA VAL A 93 1.55 8.08 -5.92
C VAL A 93 2.42 7.28 -4.96
N GLY A 94 3.73 7.33 -5.17
CA GLY A 94 4.73 6.69 -4.30
C GLY A 94 5.73 7.71 -3.77
N PHE A 95 5.93 7.71 -2.45
CA PHE A 95 6.97 8.48 -1.76
C PHE A 95 8.08 7.53 -1.31
N TYR A 96 9.31 7.78 -1.73
CA TYR A 96 10.47 6.92 -1.48
C TYR A 96 11.59 7.71 -0.83
N TYR A 97 12.02 7.32 0.37
CA TYR A 97 13.12 7.98 1.09
C TYR A 97 12.88 9.48 1.33
N VAL A 98 11.61 9.88 1.46
CA VAL A 98 11.18 11.26 1.77
C VAL A 98 10.70 11.28 3.21
N LYS A 99 11.04 12.31 4.00
CA LYS A 99 10.57 12.42 5.39
C LYS A 99 9.23 13.15 5.51
N SER A 100 8.99 14.11 4.63
CA SER A 100 7.77 14.92 4.65
C SER A 100 7.51 15.60 3.30
N TYR A 101 6.29 16.09 3.09
CA TYR A 101 5.93 16.76 1.85
C TYR A 101 6.74 18.04 1.58
N GLU A 102 7.24 18.72 2.61
CA GLU A 102 8.06 19.94 2.46
C GLU A 102 9.42 19.67 1.80
N GLN A 103 9.89 18.42 1.83
CA GLN A 103 11.12 18.01 1.15
C GLN A 103 10.92 17.74 -0.35
N VAL A 104 9.68 17.64 -0.82
CA VAL A 104 9.39 17.39 -2.22
C VAL A 104 9.80 18.63 -3.02
N PRO A 105 10.62 18.50 -4.08
CA PRO A 105 11.21 19.66 -4.74
C PRO A 105 10.23 20.39 -5.69
N LEU A 106 8.97 19.96 -5.71
CA LEU A 106 7.84 20.50 -6.47
C LEU A 106 6.62 20.68 -5.57
N LYS A 107 5.89 21.77 -5.76
CA LYS A 107 4.54 21.92 -5.19
C LYS A 107 3.52 21.21 -6.09
N LEU A 108 2.97 20.10 -5.61
CA LEU A 108 1.98 19.30 -6.34
C LEU A 108 0.69 19.16 -5.55
N ASN A 109 -0.44 19.22 -6.27
CA ASN A 109 -1.77 18.93 -5.74
C ASN A 109 -2.28 17.64 -6.39
N LEU A 110 -2.32 16.55 -5.63
CA LEU A 110 -2.55 15.21 -6.17
C LEU A 110 -3.94 14.69 -5.84
N ILE A 111 -4.63 14.10 -6.81
CA ILE A 111 -5.85 13.33 -6.58
C ILE A 111 -5.52 11.89 -6.98
N THR A 112 -5.47 10.98 -6.00
CA THR A 112 -4.96 9.61 -6.20
C THR A 112 -5.92 8.52 -5.76
N ASN A 113 -5.88 7.36 -6.41
CA ASN A 113 -6.55 6.16 -5.91
C ASN A 113 -5.67 5.37 -4.94
N LYS A 114 -4.33 5.42 -5.12
CA LYS A 114 -3.37 4.58 -4.42
C LYS A 114 -2.24 5.42 -3.84
N LEU A 115 -1.91 5.19 -2.57
CA LEU A 115 -0.79 5.82 -1.88
C LEU A 115 0.19 4.74 -1.42
N GLU A 116 1.46 4.93 -1.75
CA GLU A 116 2.56 4.09 -1.31
C GLU A 116 3.65 4.92 -0.65
N THR A 117 4.13 4.47 0.51
CA THR A 117 5.28 5.06 1.18
C THR A 117 6.34 4.00 1.42
N PHE A 118 7.60 4.32 1.11
CA PHE A 118 8.73 3.42 1.26
C PHE A 118 9.93 4.14 1.89
N CYS A 119 10.43 3.60 3.00
CA CYS A 119 11.52 4.21 3.76
C CYS A 119 11.22 5.66 4.17
N CYS A 120 10.01 5.88 4.70
CA CYS A 120 9.52 7.17 5.18
C CYS A 120 9.30 7.12 6.69
N SER A 121 9.33 8.29 7.36
CA SER A 121 9.06 8.38 8.81
C SER A 121 7.59 8.17 9.13
N ASP A 122 6.70 9.00 8.57
CA ASP A 122 5.27 8.96 8.83
C ASP A 122 4.47 9.33 7.57
N PHE A 123 3.54 8.47 7.16
CA PHE A 123 2.70 8.73 5.98
C PHE A 123 1.80 9.96 6.13
N ARG A 124 1.47 10.35 7.37
CA ARG A 124 0.64 11.53 7.68
C ARG A 124 1.29 12.81 7.15
N ASN A 125 2.62 12.83 7.08
CA ASN A 125 3.38 13.95 6.53
C ASN A 125 3.21 14.13 5.02
N PHE A 126 2.53 13.22 4.31
CA PHE A 126 2.26 13.38 2.88
C PHE A 126 0.81 13.75 2.58
N LEU A 127 -0.09 13.65 3.56
CA LEU A 127 -1.51 13.96 3.39
C LEU A 127 -1.77 15.39 2.90
N PRO A 128 -0.99 16.44 3.28
CA PRO A 128 -1.19 17.79 2.74
C PRO A 128 -1.06 17.90 1.22
N MET A 129 -0.33 17.01 0.55
CA MET A 129 -0.23 16.96 -0.92
C MET A 129 -1.37 16.17 -1.59
N ILE A 130 -2.12 15.39 -0.80
CA ILE A 130 -3.19 14.53 -1.28
C ILE A 130 -4.53 15.23 -1.10
N GLY A 131 -5.16 15.60 -2.21
CA GLY A 131 -6.46 16.23 -2.24
C GLY A 131 -7.54 15.33 -1.62
N PHE A 132 -8.49 15.95 -0.92
CA PHE A 132 -9.55 15.25 -0.17
C PHE A 132 -10.38 14.26 -1.01
N ARG A 133 -10.51 14.51 -2.33
CA ARG A 133 -11.21 13.64 -3.28
C ARG A 133 -10.55 12.28 -3.48
N SER A 134 -9.33 12.09 -2.96
CA SER A 134 -8.61 10.82 -2.97
C SER A 134 -9.13 9.84 -1.90
N PHE A 135 -9.89 10.32 -0.91
CA PHE A 135 -10.34 9.51 0.21
C PHE A 135 -11.80 9.08 0.06
N PRO A 136 -12.15 7.82 0.40
CA PRO A 136 -11.24 6.75 0.82
C PRO A 136 -10.33 6.26 -0.32
N LEU A 137 -9.08 5.94 0.02
CA LEU A 137 -8.13 5.38 -0.95
C LEU A 137 -8.54 3.96 -1.34
N LYS A 138 -8.38 3.60 -2.61
CA LYS A 138 -8.54 2.20 -3.06
C LYS A 138 -7.42 1.31 -2.55
N LYS A 139 -6.21 1.86 -2.39
CA LYS A 139 -5.07 1.12 -1.84
C LYS A 139 -4.13 2.01 -1.04
N LEU A 140 -3.71 1.52 0.12
CA LEU A 140 -2.68 2.10 0.96
C LEU A 140 -1.56 1.08 1.21
N ILE A 141 -0.33 1.43 0.85
CA ILE A 141 0.86 0.61 1.13
C ILE A 141 1.80 1.43 2.00
N LEU A 142 2.04 0.95 3.22
CA LEU A 142 2.93 1.60 4.17
C LEU A 142 4.12 0.70 4.45
N THR A 143 5.30 1.08 3.98
CA THR A 143 6.55 0.41 4.37
C THR A 143 7.20 1.15 5.51
N GLN A 144 7.37 0.43 6.62
CA GLN A 144 7.80 0.95 7.89
C GLN A 144 9.33 0.87 8.04
N GLU A 145 9.94 1.98 8.49
CA GLU A 145 11.30 2.02 9.06
C GLU A 145 11.28 2.39 10.56
N GLU A 146 10.43 3.34 10.95
CA GLU A 146 10.25 3.78 12.34
C GLU A 146 8.92 3.29 12.93
N SER A 147 8.72 3.42 14.25
CA SER A 147 7.45 3.05 14.89
C SER A 147 6.30 3.94 14.41
N ILE A 148 5.46 3.43 13.51
CA ILE A 148 4.23 4.10 13.07
C ILE A 148 3.03 3.70 13.95
N ASP A 149 2.20 4.69 14.29
CA ASP A 149 0.87 4.44 14.85
C ASP A 149 -0.14 4.34 13.70
N VAL A 150 -0.69 3.15 13.49
CA VAL A 150 -1.61 2.88 12.37
C VAL A 150 -3.07 3.19 12.70
N ASP A 151 -3.38 3.57 13.94
CA ASP A 151 -4.74 3.96 14.32
C ASP A 151 -5.08 5.35 13.76
N HIS A 152 -5.42 5.40 12.47
CA HIS A 152 -5.66 6.62 11.74
C HIS A 152 -6.84 6.48 10.76
N PRO A 153 -7.70 7.51 10.57
CA PRO A 153 -8.87 7.42 9.70
C PRO A 153 -8.56 6.96 8.27
N VAL A 154 -7.43 7.39 7.70
CA VAL A 154 -6.99 6.96 6.35
C VAL A 154 -6.72 5.45 6.29
N VAL A 155 -6.15 4.88 7.36
CA VAL A 155 -5.91 3.43 7.44
C VAL A 155 -7.23 2.69 7.61
N HIS A 156 -8.16 3.20 8.42
CA HIS A 156 -9.47 2.57 8.64
C HIS A 156 -10.40 2.63 7.42
N THR A 157 -10.33 3.70 6.63
CA THR A 157 -11.27 3.95 5.52
C THR A 157 -10.78 3.47 4.16
N ALA A 158 -9.47 3.25 3.96
CA ALA A 158 -8.95 2.69 2.73
C ALA A 158 -9.60 1.33 2.40
N GLU A 159 -9.75 0.97 1.14
CA GLU A 159 -10.35 -0.31 0.74
C GLU A 159 -9.36 -1.47 0.99
N ASP A 160 -8.12 -1.32 0.53
CA ASP A 160 -7.04 -2.29 0.71
C ASP A 160 -5.84 -1.65 1.44
N VAL A 161 -5.33 -2.33 2.47
CA VAL A 161 -4.21 -1.86 3.29
C VAL A 161 -3.15 -2.95 3.39
N ILE A 162 -1.92 -2.58 3.01
CA ILE A 162 -0.74 -3.41 3.13
C ILE A 162 0.28 -2.69 4.00
N LEU A 163 0.67 -3.34 5.09
CA LEU A 163 1.76 -2.91 5.96
C LEU A 163 3.00 -3.74 5.62
N GLN A 164 4.14 -3.11 5.36
CA GLN A 164 5.38 -3.78 4.99
C GLN A 164 6.51 -3.35 5.92
N PHE A 165 7.49 -4.21 6.13
CA PHE A 165 8.70 -3.88 6.89
C PHE A 165 9.94 -4.00 6.00
N SER A 166 10.83 -3.01 6.02
CA SER A 166 12.10 -3.02 5.27
C SER A 166 13.32 -3.43 6.11
N GLY A 167 13.15 -3.80 7.38
CA GLY A 167 14.22 -4.23 8.27
C GLY A 167 13.75 -4.78 9.63
N GLN A 168 14.68 -4.96 10.57
CA GLN A 168 14.35 -5.15 11.98
C GLN A 168 13.87 -3.79 12.51
N THR A 169 12.55 -3.63 12.57
CA THR A 169 11.92 -2.37 12.96
C THR A 169 11.36 -2.49 14.37
N LYS A 170 11.05 -1.35 14.98
CA LYS A 170 10.25 -1.31 16.20
C LYS A 170 8.87 -1.92 15.95
N LEU A 171 8.29 -2.52 16.99
CA LEU A 171 6.91 -3.02 16.99
C LEU A 171 5.95 -1.94 16.49
N ILE A 172 5.11 -2.29 15.53
CA ILE A 172 4.05 -1.41 15.04
C ILE A 172 3.03 -1.11 16.15
N LYS A 173 2.64 0.16 16.31
CA LYS A 173 1.75 0.59 17.39
C LYS A 173 0.29 0.52 16.96
N SER A 174 -0.59 0.18 17.91
CA SER A 174 -2.04 0.19 17.76
C SER A 174 -2.60 -0.73 16.67
N ILE A 175 -1.83 -1.69 16.16
CA ILE A 175 -2.32 -2.66 15.18
C ILE A 175 -3.51 -3.47 15.70
N GLU A 176 -3.52 -3.76 17.00
CA GLU A 176 -4.63 -4.43 17.67
C GLU A 176 -5.92 -3.59 17.65
N LYS A 177 -5.81 -2.26 17.59
CA LYS A 177 -6.96 -1.35 17.58
C LYS A 177 -7.61 -1.25 16.20
N LEU A 178 -6.91 -1.61 15.13
CA LEU A 178 -7.45 -1.58 13.77
C LEU A 178 -8.71 -2.45 13.69
N ARG A 179 -9.85 -1.90 13.26
CA ARG A 179 -11.15 -2.61 13.16
C ARG A 179 -11.46 -3.13 11.76
N ARG A 180 -10.46 -3.17 10.88
CA ARG A 180 -10.60 -3.60 9.49
C ARG A 180 -10.94 -5.09 9.40
N GLU A 181 -11.73 -5.46 8.40
CA GLU A 181 -12.04 -6.86 8.10
C GLU A 181 -10.88 -7.56 7.40
N LYS A 182 -10.10 -6.84 6.60
CA LYS A 182 -8.95 -7.41 5.88
C LYS A 182 -7.71 -6.54 6.11
N LEU A 183 -6.61 -7.20 6.43
CA LEU A 183 -5.30 -6.57 6.57
C LEU A 183 -4.20 -7.53 6.12
N ILE A 184 -3.29 -7.01 5.31
CA ILE A 184 -2.10 -7.74 4.88
C ILE A 184 -0.88 -7.09 5.53
N ILE A 185 -0.05 -7.92 6.15
CA ILE A 185 1.19 -7.49 6.78
C ILE A 185 2.33 -8.33 6.20
N GLN A 186 3.36 -7.69 5.64
CA GLN A 186 4.41 -8.35 4.88
C GLN A 186 5.80 -8.08 5.42
N ASN A 187 6.73 -8.98 5.11
CA ASN A 187 8.13 -8.91 5.51
C ASN A 187 8.32 -8.88 7.03
N ILE A 188 7.47 -9.60 7.76
CA ILE A 188 7.56 -9.67 9.21
C ILE A 188 8.88 -10.36 9.60
N MET A 189 9.69 -9.64 10.36
CA MET A 189 10.89 -10.16 11.01
C MET A 189 10.65 -10.30 12.52
N LYS A 190 11.67 -10.72 13.26
CA LYS A 190 11.59 -10.82 14.73
C LYS A 190 11.22 -9.47 15.36
N GLY A 191 10.11 -9.45 16.11
CA GLY A 191 9.68 -8.30 16.91
C GLY A 191 8.83 -7.23 16.22
N ASN A 192 8.60 -7.33 14.90
CA ASN A 192 7.87 -6.30 14.15
C ASN A 192 6.36 -6.27 14.47
N VAL A 193 5.78 -7.43 14.79
CA VAL A 193 4.34 -7.62 15.05
C VAL A 193 4.14 -8.58 16.21
N ASP A 194 3.26 -8.22 17.14
CA ASP A 194 2.84 -9.07 18.25
C ASP A 194 1.47 -9.70 17.92
N ALA A 195 1.50 -10.91 17.36
CA ALA A 195 0.29 -11.65 17.03
C ALA A 195 -0.54 -12.03 18.27
N VAL A 196 0.11 -12.30 19.41
CA VAL A 196 -0.56 -12.63 20.67
C VAL A 196 -1.42 -11.45 21.12
N LYS A 197 -0.86 -10.23 21.06
CA LYS A 197 -1.59 -9.01 21.41
C LYS A 197 -2.80 -8.76 20.52
N ILE A 198 -2.69 -9.01 19.20
CA ILE A 198 -3.83 -8.92 18.27
C ILE A 198 -4.92 -9.91 18.66
N ILE A 199 -4.58 -11.17 18.94
CA ILE A 199 -5.54 -12.22 19.28
C ILE A 199 -6.23 -11.92 20.61
N LYS A 200 -5.48 -11.49 21.64
CA LYS A 200 -6.05 -11.10 22.94
C LYS A 200 -7.01 -9.92 22.82
N ASP A 201 -6.71 -8.93 21.96
CA ASP A 201 -7.66 -7.85 21.64
C ASP A 201 -8.94 -8.39 21.01
N TRP A 202 -8.82 -9.31 20.04
CA TRP A 202 -9.97 -9.91 19.37
C TRP A 202 -10.82 -10.72 20.34
N MET A 203 -10.22 -11.50 21.24
CA MET A 203 -10.93 -12.22 22.31
C MET A 203 -11.68 -11.25 23.22
N LYS A 204 -11.03 -10.17 23.65
CA LYS A 204 -11.63 -9.19 24.59
C LYS A 204 -12.76 -8.40 23.96
N ASN A 205 -12.56 -7.90 22.73
CA ASN A 205 -13.47 -6.93 22.12
C ASN A 205 -14.42 -7.55 21.10
N GLY A 206 -14.17 -8.79 20.68
CA GLY A 206 -14.82 -9.42 19.55
C GLY A 206 -14.45 -8.78 18.20
N ARG A 207 -14.79 -9.52 17.14
CA ARG A 207 -14.59 -9.14 15.75
C ARG A 207 -15.71 -9.67 14.87
N LYS A 208 -15.89 -9.03 13.71
CA LYS A 208 -16.88 -9.47 12.72
C LYS A 208 -16.43 -10.81 12.13
N ILE A 209 -17.36 -11.75 11.96
CA ILE A 209 -17.12 -13.00 11.23
C ILE A 209 -16.64 -12.66 9.81
N GLY A 210 -15.63 -13.39 9.33
CA GLY A 210 -14.96 -13.12 8.07
C GLY A 210 -13.78 -12.15 8.17
N THR A 211 -13.51 -11.58 9.36
CA THR A 211 -12.27 -10.81 9.58
C THR A 211 -11.05 -11.71 9.37
N GLU A 212 -10.08 -11.27 8.57
CA GLU A 212 -8.90 -12.03 8.18
C GLU A 212 -7.65 -11.13 8.12
N TYR A 213 -6.66 -11.46 8.94
CA TYR A 213 -5.33 -10.82 8.92
C TYR A 213 -4.30 -11.83 8.41
N LEU A 214 -3.54 -11.42 7.40
CA LEU A 214 -2.53 -12.25 6.74
C LEU A 214 -1.13 -11.71 7.03
N LEU A 215 -0.35 -12.47 7.81
CA LEU A 215 0.98 -12.09 8.26
C LEU A 215 2.02 -12.89 7.45
N TYR A 216 2.80 -12.23 6.61
CA TYR A 216 3.79 -12.86 5.73
C TYR A 216 5.23 -12.67 6.25
N PHE A 217 5.96 -13.77 6.29
CA PHE A 217 7.33 -13.89 6.79
C PHE A 217 8.25 -14.33 5.65
N PRO A 218 9.42 -13.68 5.48
CA PRO A 218 10.39 -14.06 4.46
C PRO A 218 11.17 -15.33 4.81
N PHE A 219 11.22 -15.72 6.10
CA PHE A 219 11.99 -16.86 6.57
C PHE A 219 11.20 -17.75 7.54
N ASN A 220 11.45 -19.05 7.49
CA ASN A 220 10.79 -20.06 8.34
C ASN A 220 11.01 -19.77 9.83
N VAL A 221 12.24 -19.37 10.19
CA VAL A 221 12.64 -19.16 11.59
C VAL A 221 11.74 -18.13 12.28
N TRP A 222 11.32 -17.09 11.55
CA TRP A 222 10.48 -16.02 12.10
C TRP A 222 9.04 -16.45 12.34
N ILE A 223 8.42 -17.17 11.40
CA ILE A 223 7.08 -17.72 11.66
C ILE A 223 7.10 -18.76 12.78
N GLN A 224 8.16 -19.57 12.87
CA GLN A 224 8.31 -20.56 13.94
C GLN A 224 8.41 -19.91 15.32
N GLU A 225 9.14 -18.80 15.44
CA GLU A 225 9.20 -18.02 16.67
C GLU A 225 7.81 -17.49 17.06
N THR A 226 7.08 -16.91 16.11
CA THR A 226 5.69 -16.47 16.36
C THR A 226 4.79 -17.64 16.78
N LEU A 227 4.88 -18.79 16.12
CA LEU A 227 4.09 -19.98 16.47
C LEU A 227 4.45 -20.56 17.84
N ARG A 228 5.72 -20.48 18.27
CA ARG A 228 6.12 -20.86 19.65
C ARG A 228 5.50 -19.93 20.69
N HIS A 229 5.47 -18.62 20.43
CA HIS A 229 4.83 -17.65 21.32
C HIS A 229 3.32 -17.90 21.41
N LEU A 230 2.68 -18.15 20.27
CA LEU A 230 1.25 -18.52 20.24
C LEU A 230 0.99 -19.82 21.01
N LYS A 231 1.84 -20.83 20.83
CA LYS A 231 1.72 -22.09 21.59
C LYS A 231 1.84 -21.87 23.09
N SER A 232 2.80 -21.06 23.53
CA SER A 232 2.98 -20.77 24.96
C SER A 232 1.77 -20.08 25.60
N GLU A 233 0.99 -19.33 24.81
CA GLU A 233 -0.11 -18.49 25.31
C GLU A 233 -1.49 -19.12 25.11
N PHE A 234 -1.62 -20.04 24.16
CA PHE A 234 -2.90 -20.60 23.72
C PHE A 234 -2.83 -22.13 23.58
N ASP A 235 -2.00 -22.79 24.38
CA ASP A 235 -1.77 -24.25 24.28
C ASP A 235 -3.06 -25.04 24.46
N GLU A 236 -3.96 -24.58 25.33
CA GLU A 236 -5.26 -25.20 25.58
C GLU A 236 -6.21 -25.18 24.38
N PHE A 237 -5.94 -24.35 23.37
CA PHE A 237 -6.77 -24.19 22.18
C PHE A 237 -6.19 -24.87 20.93
N GLN A 238 -5.21 -25.76 21.09
CA GLN A 238 -4.69 -26.53 19.96
C GLN A 238 -5.79 -27.37 19.30
N ASN A 239 -5.79 -27.39 17.97
CA ASN A 239 -6.78 -28.11 17.18
C ASN A 239 -6.22 -28.47 15.80
N ASP A 240 -6.57 -29.64 15.27
CA ASP A 240 -6.08 -30.06 13.95
C ASP A 240 -6.75 -29.37 12.77
N LEU A 241 -7.80 -28.58 13.02
CA LEU A 241 -8.57 -27.87 12.01
C LEU A 241 -9.03 -28.83 10.89
N GLU A 242 -9.50 -30.02 11.29
CA GLU A 242 -10.09 -31.01 10.37
C GLU A 242 -11.24 -30.36 9.57
N GLY A 243 -11.36 -30.68 8.28
CA GLY A 243 -12.36 -30.06 7.40
C GLY A 243 -11.95 -28.71 6.79
N ILE A 244 -10.96 -27.99 7.36
CA ILE A 244 -10.45 -26.75 6.75
C ILE A 244 -9.56 -27.08 5.54
N ASN A 245 -10.11 -26.93 4.34
CA ASN A 245 -9.33 -27.06 3.11
C ASN A 245 -8.57 -25.77 2.83
N VAL A 246 -7.26 -25.76 3.08
CA VAL A 246 -6.37 -24.60 2.82
C VAL A 246 -6.16 -24.35 1.31
N ARG A 247 -6.77 -25.16 0.43
CA ARG A 247 -6.69 -24.96 -1.01
C ARG A 247 -7.70 -23.89 -1.45
N TYR A 248 -7.15 -22.79 -1.98
CA TYR A 248 -7.81 -21.72 -2.74
C TYR A 248 -8.42 -20.56 -1.93
N VAL A 249 -7.60 -19.51 -1.74
CA VAL A 249 -8.10 -18.12 -1.81
C VAL A 249 -7.19 -17.35 -2.77
N ILE A 250 -7.58 -17.27 -4.05
CA ILE A 250 -6.97 -16.35 -5.01
C ILE A 250 -7.62 -15.00 -4.79
N ASN A 251 -6.97 -14.10 -4.04
CA ASN A 251 -7.39 -12.71 -4.03
C ASN A 251 -6.83 -12.03 -5.30
N LYS A 252 -7.74 -11.72 -6.23
CA LYS A 252 -7.50 -11.40 -7.65
C LYS A 252 -6.78 -10.08 -7.95
N SER A 253 -6.11 -9.46 -6.98
CA SER A 253 -5.50 -8.13 -7.19
C SER A 253 -3.97 -8.07 -7.04
N TYR A 254 -3.28 -9.12 -6.56
CA TYR A 254 -1.80 -9.07 -6.45
C TYR A 254 -1.03 -10.28 -6.97
N PHE A 255 -1.66 -11.43 -7.14
CA PHE A 255 -0.92 -12.64 -7.54
C PHE A 255 -1.79 -13.51 -8.44
N GLN A 256 -1.47 -13.48 -9.73
CA GLN A 256 -2.00 -14.43 -10.70
C GLN A 256 -1.17 -15.72 -10.63
N PHE A 257 -1.85 -16.87 -10.63
CA PHE A 257 -1.37 -18.25 -10.78
C PHE A 257 -1.03 -19.08 -9.52
N ALA A 258 -1.17 -20.40 -9.71
CA ALA A 258 -1.50 -21.43 -8.73
C ALA A 258 -0.60 -21.48 -7.48
N LEU A 259 -1.25 -21.43 -6.32
CA LEU A 259 -0.63 -21.53 -5.00
C LEU A 259 -0.90 -22.92 -4.40
N PHE A 260 0.16 -23.70 -4.15
CA PHE A 260 0.07 -24.87 -3.28
C PHE A 260 0.21 -24.40 -1.82
N TYR A 261 -0.91 -24.04 -1.19
CA TYR A 261 -0.95 -23.89 0.26
C TYR A 261 -0.97 -25.28 0.90
N ARG A 262 0.11 -25.64 1.60
CA ARG A 262 0.09 -26.72 2.59
C ARG A 262 0.26 -26.09 3.96
N PHE A 263 -0.46 -26.61 4.96
CA PHE A 263 -0.15 -26.31 6.35
C PHE A 263 1.34 -26.48 6.60
N LEU A 264 1.90 -25.68 7.50
CA LEU A 264 3.24 -25.94 7.99
C LEU A 264 3.23 -27.22 8.82
N ASN A 265 3.64 -28.32 8.19
CA ASN A 265 3.68 -29.65 8.80
C ASN A 265 4.34 -29.58 10.18
N ARG A 266 3.72 -30.24 11.17
CA ARG A 266 4.21 -30.37 12.57
C ARG A 266 4.21 -29.08 13.40
N TRP A 267 3.56 -28.02 12.93
CA TRP A 267 3.38 -26.78 13.71
C TRP A 267 1.97 -26.66 14.28
N PRO A 268 1.81 -26.02 15.45
CA PRO A 268 0.52 -25.94 16.12
C PRO A 268 -0.46 -25.09 15.32
N ARG A 269 -1.71 -25.49 15.42
CA ARG A 269 -2.88 -24.84 14.84
C ARG A 269 -3.84 -24.61 16.00
N PHE A 270 -4.60 -23.53 15.94
CA PHE A 270 -5.43 -23.12 17.07
C PHE A 270 -6.85 -22.84 16.61
N LEU A 271 -7.79 -23.20 17.48
CA LEU A 271 -9.19 -22.86 17.38
C LEU A 271 -9.63 -22.21 18.70
N ILE A 272 -9.56 -20.89 18.76
CA ILE A 272 -9.74 -20.12 19.99
C ILE A 272 -11.18 -19.59 20.05
N PRO A 273 -11.97 -19.90 21.10
CA PRO A 273 -13.27 -19.28 21.31
C PRO A 273 -13.16 -17.75 21.46
N MET A 274 -14.03 -17.00 20.78
CA MET A 274 -14.05 -15.52 20.89
C MET A 274 -15.40 -15.00 21.41
N ARG A 275 -16.51 -15.49 20.86
CA ARG A 275 -17.88 -15.24 21.32
C ARG A 275 -18.70 -16.52 21.14
N PRO A 276 -19.89 -16.66 21.74
CA PRO A 276 -20.69 -17.89 21.62
C PRO A 276 -20.89 -18.38 20.17
N ALA A 277 -21.00 -17.45 19.21
CA ALA A 277 -21.22 -17.77 17.80
C ALA A 277 -19.95 -17.68 16.92
N SER A 278 -18.76 -17.42 17.48
CA SER A 278 -17.56 -17.18 16.65
C SER A 278 -16.26 -17.63 17.29
N LYS A 279 -15.36 -18.18 16.47
CA LYS A 279 -14.04 -18.67 16.86
C LYS A 279 -12.96 -17.99 16.01
N ILE A 280 -11.73 -17.94 16.52
CA ILE A 280 -10.54 -17.49 15.80
C ILE A 280 -9.78 -18.75 15.38
N ILE A 281 -9.61 -18.95 14.08
CA ILE A 281 -8.71 -19.96 13.53
C ILE A 281 -7.34 -19.34 13.29
N ILE A 282 -6.30 -20.10 13.67
CA ILE A 282 -4.91 -19.69 13.49
C ILE A 282 -4.12 -20.86 12.94
N TYR A 283 -3.44 -20.62 11.83
CA TYR A 283 -2.57 -21.63 11.23
C TYR A 283 -1.48 -21.00 10.36
N GLY A 284 -0.36 -21.70 10.27
CA GLY A 284 0.74 -21.37 9.37
C GLY A 284 0.64 -22.11 8.04
N THR A 285 0.97 -21.44 6.94
CA THR A 285 1.09 -22.03 5.61
C THR A 285 2.44 -21.72 4.99
N LYS A 286 2.89 -22.62 4.11
CA LYS A 286 4.01 -22.38 3.21
C LYS A 286 3.47 -21.91 1.87
N VAL A 287 3.99 -20.80 1.37
CA VAL A 287 3.66 -20.21 0.08
C VAL A 287 4.86 -20.33 -0.84
N GLN A 288 4.73 -21.09 -1.93
CA GLN A 288 5.80 -21.29 -2.91
C GLN A 288 5.39 -20.74 -4.27
N LYS A 289 6.08 -19.67 -4.70
CA LYS A 289 6.01 -19.11 -6.06
C LYS A 289 7.43 -19.11 -6.67
N ASP A 290 8.10 -17.96 -6.70
CA ASP A 290 9.49 -17.78 -7.17
C ASP A 290 10.50 -17.83 -6.01
N ARG A 291 10.05 -17.42 -4.82
CA ARG A 291 10.72 -17.57 -3.53
C ARG A 291 9.73 -18.21 -2.55
N THR A 292 10.26 -18.89 -1.54
CA THR A 292 9.43 -19.45 -0.47
C THR A 292 9.13 -18.35 0.54
N PHE A 293 7.85 -18.14 0.81
CA PHE A 293 7.36 -17.31 1.90
C PHE A 293 6.55 -18.17 2.86
N TYR A 294 6.41 -17.67 4.08
CA TYR A 294 5.59 -18.29 5.11
C TYR A 294 4.49 -17.32 5.50
N GLN A 295 3.30 -17.84 5.78
CA GLN A 295 2.15 -17.02 6.12
C GLN A 295 1.50 -17.54 7.38
N LEU A 296 1.23 -16.66 8.33
CA LEU A 296 0.33 -16.92 9.45
C LEU A 296 -1.03 -16.31 9.11
N VAL A 297 -2.06 -17.13 9.17
CA VAL A 297 -3.45 -16.72 8.94
C VAL A 297 -4.13 -16.56 10.29
N LEU A 298 -4.71 -15.39 10.54
CA LEU A 298 -5.62 -15.14 11.66
C LEU A 298 -7.00 -14.87 11.06
N LYS A 299 -7.98 -15.73 11.30
CA LYS A 299 -9.32 -15.56 10.71
C LYS A 299 -10.42 -15.82 11.73
N VAL A 300 -11.46 -14.99 11.68
CA VAL A 300 -12.66 -15.14 12.49
C VAL A 300 -13.71 -15.89 11.67
N VAL A 301 -14.21 -16.99 12.23
CA VAL A 301 -15.20 -17.87 11.57
C VAL A 301 -16.42 -18.05 12.47
N SER A 302 -17.56 -18.41 11.85
CA SER A 302 -18.73 -18.84 12.62
C SER A 302 -18.44 -20.16 13.33
N THR A 303 -19.12 -20.42 14.45
CA THR A 303 -19.06 -21.73 15.11
C THR A 303 -19.71 -22.83 14.26
N ASP A 304 -20.65 -22.47 13.39
CA ASP A 304 -21.41 -23.40 12.55
C ASP A 304 -20.71 -23.73 11.21
N GLU A 305 -19.60 -23.06 10.90
CA GLU A 305 -18.84 -23.20 9.63
C GLU A 305 -17.67 -24.20 9.72
N LEU A 306 -17.49 -24.85 10.87
CA LEU A 306 -16.38 -25.78 11.18
C LEU A 306 -16.91 -27.19 11.38
#